data_AF-F2NQA3-F1
#
_entry.id   AF-F2NQA3-F1
#
_cell.length_a   1.000
_cell.length_b   1.000
_cell.length_c   1.000
_cell.angle_alpha   90.00
_cell.angle_beta   90.00
_cell.angle_gamma   90.00
#
_symmetry.space_group_name_H-M   'P 1'
#
loop_
_entity.id
_entity.type
_entity.pdbx_description
1 polymer ?
#
loop_
_entity_poly.entity_id
_entity_poly.type
_entity_poly.pdbx_seq_one_letter_code
_entity_poly.pdbx_strand_id
1 'polypeptide(L)'
;MPRWAVACLVVIPALGNPLHELGHWIGYALAGIPAAFSFNRVLPLAPEGAGLAGVAGGPLASLALAGLGVVVLYRVPRRALVGASLAAVMAYTRLLPYLLFVLGIVSPAQNDEGMIARALGWPLWSVWLPFALAFLGILALAWRGLKVPTAQRLGWFALLFVAYAAAAAVEVLVLDPVWFPGVGGFAR
;
A
#
# COMPACT_ATOMS: atom_id res chain seq x y z
N MET A 1 -3.80 -25.45 -8.67
CA MET A 1 -3.06 -24.20 -8.98
C MET A 1 -1.56 -24.47 -8.89
N PRO A 2 -0.73 -23.91 -9.76
CA PRO A 2 0.72 -24.12 -9.67
C PRO A 2 1.27 -23.45 -8.40
N ARG A 3 2.32 -24.02 -7.79
CA ARG A 3 2.88 -23.58 -6.49
C ARG A 3 3.22 -22.09 -6.43
N TRP A 4 3.63 -21.50 -7.55
CA TRP A 4 3.95 -20.08 -7.65
C TRP A 4 2.72 -19.16 -7.59
N ALA A 5 1.52 -19.64 -7.94
CA ALA A 5 0.27 -18.89 -7.77
C ALA A 5 -0.09 -18.75 -6.29
N VAL A 6 0.10 -19.81 -5.50
CA VAL A 6 -0.09 -19.76 -4.04
C VAL A 6 0.88 -18.76 -3.41
N ALA A 7 2.14 -18.77 -3.82
CA ALA A 7 3.12 -17.79 -3.35
C ALA A 7 2.68 -16.34 -3.68
N CYS A 8 2.10 -16.09 -4.86
CA CYS A 8 1.56 -14.77 -5.20
C CYS A 8 0.36 -14.36 -4.33
N LEU A 9 -0.48 -15.31 -3.90
CA LEU A 9 -1.66 -15.06 -3.07
C LEU A 9 -1.36 -14.96 -1.58
N VAL A 10 -0.18 -15.36 -1.13
CA VAL A 10 0.20 -15.33 0.29
C VAL A 10 1.31 -14.31 0.52
N VAL A 11 2.44 -14.46 -0.17
CA VAL A 11 3.65 -13.66 0.11
C VAL A 11 3.47 -12.22 -0.32
N ILE A 12 2.95 -11.97 -1.52
CA ILE A 12 2.82 -10.58 -2.02
C ILE A 12 1.82 -9.79 -1.17
N PRO A 13 0.60 -10.30 -0.87
CA PRO A 13 -0.31 -9.67 0.07
C PRO A 13 0.30 -9.38 1.45
N ALA A 14 0.98 -10.35 2.07
CA ALA A 14 1.62 -10.21 3.38
C ALA A 14 2.84 -9.29 3.41
N LEU A 15 3.31 -8.82 2.24
CA LEU A 15 4.38 -7.82 2.15
C LEU A 15 3.85 -6.43 1.79
N GLY A 16 2.55 -6.29 1.46
CA GLY A 16 1.97 -5.04 0.97
C GLY A 16 2.19 -3.88 1.94
N ASN A 17 1.69 -4.00 3.18
CA ASN A 17 1.87 -2.97 4.20
C ASN A 17 3.33 -2.85 4.67
N PRO A 18 4.08 -3.94 4.98
CA PRO A 18 5.49 -3.81 5.35
C PRO A 18 6.33 -3.02 4.33
N LEU A 19 6.10 -3.23 3.03
CA LEU A 19 6.81 -2.47 1.99
C LEU A 19 6.33 -1.01 1.90
N HIS A 20 5.06 -0.75 2.16
CA HIS A 20 4.52 0.61 2.27
C HIS A 20 5.15 1.37 3.45
N GLU A 21 5.11 0.79 4.64
CA GLU A 21 5.72 1.36 5.84
C GLU A 21 7.24 1.53 5.69
N LEU A 22 7.91 0.62 4.98
CA LEU A 22 9.33 0.76 4.69
C LEU A 22 9.60 2.03 3.87
N GLY A 23 8.69 2.38 2.96
CA GLY A 23 8.73 3.64 2.23
C GLY A 23 8.70 4.85 3.17
N HIS A 24 7.81 4.86 4.16
CA HIS A 24 7.76 5.91 5.18
C HIS A 24 9.07 6.00 5.97
N TRP A 25 9.58 4.87 6.44
CA TRP A 25 10.83 4.82 7.20
C TRP A 25 12.02 5.34 6.41
N ILE A 26 12.16 4.94 5.13
CA ILE A 26 13.19 5.47 4.23
C ILE A 26 13.03 7.00 4.07
N GLY A 27 11.79 7.49 3.89
CA GLY A 27 11.50 8.91 3.77
C GLY A 27 11.96 9.72 5.00
N TYR A 28 11.67 9.22 6.20
CA TYR A 28 12.14 9.84 7.44
C TYR A 28 13.66 9.77 7.58
N ALA A 29 14.26 8.61 7.29
CA ALA A 29 15.71 8.42 7.37
C ALA A 29 16.47 9.37 6.44
N LEU A 30 15.99 9.58 5.21
CA LEU A 30 16.57 10.53 4.25
C LEU A 30 16.42 11.99 4.69
N ALA A 31 15.38 12.30 5.48
CA ALA A 31 15.18 13.61 6.07
C ALA A 31 15.97 13.82 7.38
N GLY A 32 16.75 12.82 7.83
CA GLY A 32 17.45 12.86 9.11
C GLY A 32 16.53 12.76 10.33
N ILE A 33 15.27 12.34 10.15
CA ILE A 33 14.27 12.22 11.21
C ILE A 33 14.30 10.78 11.73
N PRO A 34 14.64 10.54 13.01
CA PRO A 34 14.52 9.21 13.60
C PRO A 34 13.04 8.80 13.67
N ALA A 35 12.74 7.57 13.29
CA ALA A 35 11.38 7.04 13.31
C ALA A 35 11.33 5.59 13.79
N ALA A 36 10.31 5.25 14.56
CA ALA A 36 9.98 3.89 14.96
C ALA A 36 9.12 3.22 13.89
N PHE A 37 9.42 1.96 13.58
CA PHE A 37 8.75 1.16 12.55
C PHE A 37 7.85 0.11 13.20
N SER A 38 6.63 -0.05 12.67
CA SER A 38 5.73 -1.17 12.94
C SER A 38 5.11 -1.67 11.61
N PHE A 39 4.30 -2.73 11.65
CA PHE A 39 3.64 -3.26 10.45
C PHE A 39 2.57 -2.35 9.88
N ASN A 40 1.99 -1.47 10.71
CA ASN A 40 0.89 -0.59 10.33
C ASN A 40 1.23 0.90 10.44
N ARG A 41 2.41 1.24 10.95
CA ARG A 41 2.77 2.64 11.15
C ARG A 41 4.27 2.86 11.26
N VAL A 42 4.71 3.98 10.70
CA VAL A 42 5.99 4.60 11.05
C VAL A 42 5.75 5.90 11.84
N LEU A 43 6.23 5.95 13.08
CA LEU A 43 6.10 7.09 13.97
C LEU A 43 7.41 7.90 14.02
N PRO A 44 7.43 9.18 13.60
CA PRO A 44 8.58 10.03 13.83
C PRO A 44 8.79 10.24 15.34
N LEU A 45 10.03 10.11 15.80
CA LEU A 45 10.43 10.27 17.20
C LEU A 45 10.87 11.70 17.54
N ALA A 46 11.04 12.56 16.51
CA ALA A 46 11.42 13.95 16.68
C ALA A 46 10.20 14.86 16.90
N PRO A 47 10.32 15.93 17.71
CA PRO A 47 9.25 16.89 17.97
C PRO A 47 8.88 17.78 16.77
N GLU A 48 9.70 17.78 15.72
CA GLU A 48 9.52 18.59 14.50
C GLU A 48 8.34 18.15 13.61
N GLY A 49 7.61 17.09 14.02
CA GLY A 49 6.43 16.60 13.33
C GLY A 49 6.76 15.68 12.15
N ALA A 50 5.70 15.27 11.45
CA ALA A 50 5.81 14.37 10.31
C ALA A 50 6.35 15.12 9.07
N GLY A 51 7.67 15.08 8.87
CA GLY A 51 8.30 15.69 7.69
C GLY A 51 7.71 15.16 6.38
N LEU A 52 7.52 16.04 5.39
CA LEU A 52 6.87 15.71 4.11
C LEU A 52 7.47 14.46 3.44
N ALA A 53 8.80 14.32 3.46
CA ALA A 53 9.48 13.16 2.88
C ALA A 53 9.09 11.84 3.57
N GLY A 54 8.96 11.85 4.90
CA GLY A 54 8.53 10.68 5.66
C GLY A 54 7.09 10.30 5.36
N VAL A 55 6.17 11.26 5.33
CA VAL A 55 4.76 11.00 5.01
C VAL A 55 4.57 10.59 3.55
N ALA A 56 5.30 11.19 2.61
CA ALA A 56 5.19 10.82 1.19
C ALA A 56 5.82 9.47 0.86
N GLY A 57 6.75 8.99 1.70
CA GLY A 57 7.53 7.78 1.47
C GLY A 57 6.70 6.55 1.17
N GLY A 58 5.68 6.27 2.00
CA GLY A 58 4.82 5.10 1.82
C GLY A 58 4.04 5.10 0.51
N PRO A 59 3.21 6.14 0.24
CA PRO A 59 2.46 6.22 -1.02
C PRO A 59 3.34 6.18 -2.27
N LEU A 60 4.50 6.86 -2.24
CA LEU A 60 5.43 6.86 -3.37
C LEU A 60 6.11 5.50 -3.57
N ALA A 61 6.51 4.82 -2.49
CA ALA A 61 7.04 3.46 -2.57
C ALA A 61 5.99 2.48 -3.12
N SER A 62 4.75 2.56 -2.64
CA SER A 62 3.63 1.78 -3.18
C SER A 62 3.45 2.03 -4.67
N LEU A 63 3.46 3.30 -5.11
CA LEU A 63 3.29 3.64 -6.52
C LEU A 63 4.44 3.12 -7.38
N ALA A 64 5.69 3.27 -6.92
CA ALA A 64 6.88 2.79 -7.62
C ALA A 64 6.88 1.25 -7.77
N LEU A 65 6.59 0.53 -6.69
CA LEU A 65 6.50 -0.94 -6.70
C LEU A 65 5.32 -1.43 -7.55
N ALA A 66 4.19 -0.72 -7.53
CA ALA A 66 3.06 -1.04 -8.38
C ALA A 66 3.42 -0.87 -9.86
N GLY A 67 4.13 0.21 -10.20
CA GLY A 67 4.70 0.46 -11.53
C GLY A 67 5.70 -0.62 -11.95
N LEU A 68 6.58 -1.05 -11.05
CA LEU A 68 7.50 -2.17 -11.29
C LEU A 68 6.72 -3.47 -11.58
N GLY A 69 5.64 -3.73 -10.84
CA GLY A 69 4.74 -4.86 -11.11
C GLY A 69 4.17 -4.83 -12.53
N VAL A 70 3.74 -3.66 -13.01
CA VAL A 70 3.31 -3.46 -14.40
C VAL A 70 4.48 -3.72 -15.37
N VAL A 71 5.68 -3.19 -15.12
CA VAL A 71 6.84 -3.46 -15.97
C VAL A 71 7.13 -4.96 -16.06
N VAL A 72 7.15 -5.68 -14.94
CA VAL A 72 7.35 -7.14 -14.92
C VAL A 72 6.25 -7.87 -15.69
N LEU A 73 4.99 -7.46 -15.53
CA LEU A 73 3.85 -8.03 -16.24
C LEU A 73 4.02 -7.95 -17.77
N TYR A 74 4.42 -6.78 -18.28
CA TYR A 74 4.52 -6.55 -19.72
C TYR A 74 5.86 -6.98 -20.33
N ARG A 75 6.96 -6.96 -19.56
CA ARG A 75 8.32 -7.24 -20.06
C ARG A 75 8.79 -8.66 -19.77
N VAL A 76 8.19 -9.36 -18.81
CA VAL A 76 8.61 -10.71 -18.40
C VAL A 76 7.42 -11.67 -18.41
N PRO A 77 7.00 -12.18 -19.59
CA PRO A 77 5.77 -12.98 -19.73
C PRO A 77 5.70 -14.19 -18.79
N ARG A 78 6.83 -14.85 -18.54
CA ARG A 78 6.93 -16.01 -17.61
C ARG A 78 6.63 -15.63 -16.15
N ARG A 79 6.65 -14.34 -15.80
CA ARG A 79 6.38 -13.80 -14.46
C ARG A 79 5.15 -12.89 -14.47
N ALA A 80 4.30 -12.95 -15.50
CA ALA A 80 3.14 -12.09 -15.67
C ALA A 80 2.25 -12.03 -14.44
N LEU A 81 1.93 -13.17 -13.83
CA LEU A 81 1.08 -13.21 -12.63
C LEU A 81 1.74 -12.56 -11.41
N VAL A 82 3.06 -12.70 -11.25
CA VAL A 82 3.82 -12.05 -10.17
C VAL A 82 3.72 -10.53 -10.35
N GLY A 83 3.98 -10.04 -11.57
CA GLY A 83 3.87 -8.63 -11.90
C GLY A 83 2.47 -8.07 -11.68
N ALA A 84 1.43 -8.78 -12.15
CA ALA A 84 0.04 -8.38 -11.93
C ALA A 84 -0.33 -8.37 -10.44
N SER A 85 0.14 -9.36 -9.68
CA SER A 85 -0.14 -9.45 -8.24
C SER A 85 0.55 -8.34 -7.45
N LEU A 86 1.82 -8.05 -7.76
CA LEU A 86 2.55 -6.93 -7.15
C LEU A 86 1.87 -5.59 -7.47
N ALA A 87 1.53 -5.35 -8.74
CA ALA A 87 0.82 -4.14 -9.16
C ALA A 87 -0.51 -3.96 -8.44
N ALA A 88 -1.31 -5.02 -8.34
CA ALA A 88 -2.61 -4.99 -7.69
C ALA A 88 -2.49 -4.79 -6.17
N VAL A 89 -1.66 -5.58 -5.48
CA VAL A 89 -1.50 -5.47 -4.02
C VAL A 89 -0.98 -4.10 -3.62
N MET A 90 0.06 -3.59 -4.28
CA MET A 90 0.58 -2.26 -3.95
C MET A 90 -0.43 -1.15 -4.23
N ALA A 91 -1.29 -1.30 -5.25
CA ALA A 91 -2.42 -0.39 -5.43
C ALA A 91 -3.47 -0.53 -4.32
N TYR A 92 -3.77 -1.74 -3.87
CA TYR A 92 -4.71 -1.99 -2.77
C TYR A 92 -4.25 -1.40 -1.45
N THR A 93 -2.93 -1.27 -1.20
CA THR A 93 -2.41 -0.58 -0.01
C THR A 93 -2.96 0.85 0.15
N ARG A 94 -3.34 1.51 -0.95
CA ARG A 94 -3.92 2.86 -0.93
C ARG A 94 -5.41 2.87 -1.22
N LEU A 95 -5.85 2.08 -2.20
CA LEU A 95 -7.25 2.05 -2.60
C LEU A 95 -8.18 1.50 -1.51
N LEU A 96 -7.70 0.59 -0.65
CA LEU A 96 -8.51 0.09 0.47
C LEU A 96 -8.82 1.21 1.49
N PRO A 97 -7.83 1.96 2.03
CA PRO A 97 -8.11 3.16 2.82
C PRO A 97 -9.10 4.13 2.17
N TYR A 98 -8.97 4.35 0.86
CA TYR A 98 -9.87 5.25 0.12
C TYR A 98 -11.31 4.77 0.11
N LEU A 99 -11.53 3.48 -0.10
CA LEU A 99 -12.85 2.87 0.01
C LEU A 99 -13.42 3.08 1.42
N LEU A 100 -12.62 2.87 2.45
CA LEU A 100 -13.05 3.06 3.83
C LEU A 100 -13.39 4.52 4.15
N PHE A 101 -12.75 5.51 3.51
CA PHE A 101 -13.14 6.93 3.61
C PHE A 101 -14.51 7.19 3.01
N VAL A 102 -14.77 6.66 1.81
CA VAL A 102 -16.06 6.82 1.13
C VAL A 102 -17.19 6.19 1.95
N LEU A 103 -16.90 5.11 2.67
CA LEU A 103 -17.81 4.45 3.61
C LEU A 103 -17.92 5.16 4.98
N GLY A 104 -17.18 6.24 5.21
CA GLY A 104 -17.22 7.00 6.47
C GLY A 104 -16.58 6.28 7.67
N ILE A 105 -15.78 5.24 7.43
CA ILE A 105 -15.16 4.41 8.49
C ILE A 105 -13.89 5.07 9.04
N VAL A 106 -13.13 5.75 8.18
CA VAL A 106 -11.88 6.45 8.52
C VAL A 106 -11.88 7.87 7.97
N SER A 107 -11.10 8.76 8.59
CA SER A 107 -10.99 10.15 8.15
C SER A 107 -9.97 10.28 7.01
N PRO A 108 -10.34 10.90 5.86
CA PRO A 108 -9.39 11.20 4.78
C PRO A 108 -8.24 12.10 5.24
N ALA A 109 -8.44 12.89 6.30
CA ALA A 109 -7.43 13.81 6.78
C ALA A 109 -6.36 13.14 7.67
N GLN A 110 -6.59 11.88 8.08
CA GLN A 110 -5.68 11.10 8.91
C GLN A 110 -4.87 10.06 8.12
N ASN A 111 -5.07 9.99 6.81
CA ASN A 111 -4.30 9.11 5.94
C ASN A 111 -3.06 9.81 5.37
N ASP A 112 -2.19 9.06 4.69
CA ASP A 112 -0.92 9.62 4.20
C ASP A 112 -1.11 10.75 3.20
N GLU A 113 -2.01 10.64 2.21
CA GLU A 113 -2.25 11.74 1.26
C GLU A 113 -2.85 12.98 1.94
N GLY A 114 -3.65 12.79 2.99
CA GLY A 114 -4.18 13.87 3.81
C GLY A 114 -3.10 14.52 4.68
N MET A 115 -2.17 13.72 5.22
CA MET A 115 -0.99 14.23 5.92
C MET A 115 -0.03 14.96 4.97
N ILE A 116 0.16 14.49 3.73
CA ILE A 116 0.91 15.18 2.67
C ILE A 116 0.26 16.52 2.36
N ALA A 117 -1.07 16.54 2.13
CA ALA A 117 -1.79 17.77 1.85
C ALA A 117 -1.68 18.78 3.00
N ARG A 118 -1.76 18.33 4.26
CA ARG A 118 -1.54 19.18 5.44
C ARG A 118 -0.12 19.73 5.48
N ALA A 119 0.89 18.91 5.24
CA ALA A 119 2.29 19.33 5.22
C ALA A 119 2.57 20.38 4.11
N LEU A 120 1.84 20.32 2.99
CA LEU A 120 1.93 21.29 1.90
C LEU A 120 1.02 22.52 2.08
N GLY A 121 0.12 22.52 3.06
CA GLY A 121 -0.93 23.54 3.20
C GLY A 121 -1.95 23.53 2.05
N TRP A 122 -2.16 22.38 1.42
CA TRP A 122 -3.04 22.23 0.25
C TRP A 122 -4.39 21.60 0.60
N PRO A 123 -5.43 21.81 -0.23
CA PRO A 123 -6.69 21.09 -0.09
C PRO A 123 -6.49 19.57 -0.24
N LEU A 124 -7.12 18.75 0.61
CA LEU A 124 -6.99 17.28 0.61
C LEU A 124 -7.17 16.65 -0.77
N TRP A 125 -8.20 17.09 -1.52
CA TRP A 125 -8.53 16.54 -2.84
C TRP A 125 -7.40 16.72 -3.87
N SER A 126 -6.56 17.75 -3.72
CA SER A 126 -5.49 18.06 -4.67
C SER A 126 -4.35 17.04 -4.64
N VAL A 127 -4.18 16.33 -3.52
CA VAL A 127 -3.21 15.23 -3.38
C VAL A 127 -3.91 13.88 -3.56
N TRP A 128 -5.07 13.70 -2.92
CA TRP A 128 -5.80 12.44 -2.95
C TRP A 128 -6.22 12.02 -4.36
N LEU A 129 -6.75 12.95 -5.17
CA LEU A 129 -7.27 12.61 -6.50
C LEU A 129 -6.16 12.15 -7.47
N PRO A 130 -5.01 12.83 -7.60
CA PRO A 130 -3.90 12.32 -8.42
C PRO A 130 -3.42 10.93 -8.03
N PHE A 131 -3.25 10.66 -6.72
CA PHE A 131 -2.84 9.34 -6.26
C PHE A 131 -3.91 8.27 -6.54
N ALA A 132 -5.19 8.57 -6.30
CA ALA A 132 -6.29 7.66 -6.62
C ALA A 132 -6.32 7.31 -8.11
N LEU A 133 -6.20 8.31 -8.99
CA LEU A 133 -6.15 8.10 -10.43
C LEU A 133 -4.92 7.29 -10.86
N ALA A 134 -3.77 7.54 -10.25
CA ALA A 134 -2.55 6.80 -10.54
C ALA A 134 -2.69 5.31 -10.17
N PHE A 135 -3.18 4.99 -8.97
CA PHE A 135 -3.38 3.61 -8.54
C PHE A 135 -4.48 2.89 -9.32
N LEU A 136 -5.59 3.57 -9.63
CA LEU A 136 -6.63 3.02 -10.50
C LEU A 136 -6.09 2.77 -11.92
N GLY A 137 -5.26 3.67 -12.44
CA GLY A 137 -4.56 3.51 -13.71
C GLY A 137 -3.65 2.28 -13.72
N ILE A 138 -2.83 2.10 -12.67
CA ILE A 138 -1.98 0.92 -12.51
C ILE A 138 -2.83 -0.36 -12.44
N LEU A 139 -3.92 -0.37 -11.69
CA LEU A 139 -4.81 -1.52 -11.57
C LEU A 139 -5.45 -1.86 -12.93
N ALA A 140 -5.88 -0.85 -13.69
CA ALA A 140 -6.41 -1.02 -15.04
C ALA A 140 -5.34 -1.57 -16.01
N LEU A 141 -4.10 -1.10 -15.92
CA LEU A 141 -2.98 -1.61 -16.73
C LEU A 141 -2.66 -3.06 -16.37
N ALA A 142 -2.66 -3.42 -15.08
CA ALA A 142 -2.47 -4.79 -14.61
C ALA A 142 -3.58 -5.71 -15.12
N TRP A 143 -4.85 -5.27 -15.02
CA TRP A 143 -6.01 -5.99 -15.51
C TRP A 143 -5.97 -6.27 -17.03
N ARG A 144 -5.58 -5.25 -17.82
CA ARG A 144 -5.45 -5.36 -19.28
C ARG A 144 -4.22 -6.18 -19.71
N GLY A 145 -3.18 -6.17 -18.89
CA GLY A 145 -1.93 -6.87 -19.17
C GLY A 145 -2.04 -8.38 -18.95
N LEU A 146 -2.83 -8.82 -17.97
CA LEU A 146 -3.01 -10.26 -17.71
C LEU A 146 -3.84 -10.92 -18.81
N LYS A 147 -3.19 -11.71 -19.67
CA LYS A 147 -3.82 -12.36 -20.85
C LYS A 147 -4.49 -13.69 -20.49
N VAL A 148 -5.52 -13.63 -19.65
CA VAL A 148 -6.35 -14.79 -19.27
C VAL A 148 -7.85 -14.44 -19.41
N PRO A 149 -8.76 -15.44 -19.47
CA PRO A 149 -10.19 -15.18 -19.55
C PRO A 149 -10.70 -14.24 -18.46
N THR A 150 -11.71 -13.41 -18.77
CA THR A 150 -12.23 -12.38 -17.86
C THR A 150 -12.64 -12.92 -16.48
N ALA A 151 -13.31 -14.08 -16.43
CA ALA A 151 -13.69 -14.70 -15.17
C ALA A 151 -12.47 -15.06 -14.30
N GLN A 152 -11.38 -15.53 -14.90
CA GLN A 152 -10.15 -15.84 -14.19
C GLN A 152 -9.43 -14.58 -13.70
N ARG A 153 -9.43 -13.50 -14.49
CA ARG A 153 -8.91 -12.20 -14.04
C ARG A 153 -9.70 -11.69 -12.84
N LEU A 154 -11.03 -11.70 -12.92
CA LEU A 154 -11.89 -11.26 -11.83
C LEU A 154 -11.61 -12.05 -10.55
N GLY A 155 -11.61 -13.38 -10.66
CA GLY A 155 -11.30 -14.25 -9.52
C GLY A 155 -9.92 -13.97 -8.94
N TRP A 156 -8.90 -13.76 -9.78
CA TRP A 156 -7.55 -13.49 -9.31
C TRP A 156 -7.44 -12.17 -8.54
N PHE A 157 -7.96 -11.08 -9.09
CA PHE A 157 -7.91 -9.76 -8.45
C PHE A 157 -8.77 -9.73 -7.17
N ALA A 158 -9.93 -10.39 -7.17
CA ALA A 158 -10.76 -10.54 -5.98
C ALA A 158 -10.05 -11.33 -4.88
N LEU A 159 -9.40 -12.47 -5.23
CA LEU A 159 -8.63 -13.25 -4.28
C LEU A 159 -7.45 -12.47 -3.71
N LEU A 160 -6.74 -11.70 -4.53
CA LEU A 160 -5.67 -10.81 -4.06
C LEU A 160 -6.18 -9.73 -3.11
N PHE A 161 -7.32 -9.13 -3.43
CA PHE A 161 -7.94 -8.13 -2.56
C PHE A 161 -8.30 -8.71 -1.19
N VAL A 162 -8.98 -9.87 -1.18
CA VAL A 162 -9.34 -10.58 0.07
C VAL A 162 -8.10 -11.01 0.84
N ALA A 163 -7.10 -11.57 0.16
CA ALA A 163 -5.86 -12.00 0.79
C ALA A 163 -5.09 -10.82 1.40
N TYR A 164 -5.03 -9.68 0.69
CA TYR A 164 -4.40 -8.46 1.19
C TYR A 164 -5.18 -7.88 2.38
N ALA A 165 -6.50 -7.76 2.29
CA ALA A 165 -7.31 -7.27 3.40
C ALA A 165 -7.17 -8.16 4.65
N ALA A 166 -7.12 -9.48 4.48
CA ALA A 166 -6.89 -10.42 5.56
C ALA A 166 -5.47 -10.29 6.14
N ALA A 167 -4.45 -10.17 5.30
CA ALA A 167 -3.07 -9.97 5.73
C ALA A 167 -2.92 -8.66 6.52
N ALA A 168 -3.43 -7.55 5.99
CA ALA A 168 -3.45 -6.25 6.66
C ALA A 168 -4.18 -6.33 8.01
N ALA A 169 -5.32 -7.00 8.08
CA ALA A 169 -6.04 -7.19 9.34
C ALA A 169 -5.23 -8.01 10.36
N VAL A 170 -4.57 -9.09 9.93
CA VAL A 170 -3.69 -9.89 10.81
C VAL A 170 -2.49 -9.08 11.28
N GLU A 171 -1.84 -8.35 10.38
CA GLU A 171 -0.72 -7.46 10.71
C GLU A 171 -1.13 -6.45 11.77
N VAL A 172 -2.22 -5.70 11.53
CA VAL A 172 -2.68 -4.62 12.41
C VAL A 172 -3.25 -5.12 13.74
N LEU A 173 -4.08 -6.16 13.71
CA LEU A 173 -4.87 -6.59 14.88
C LEU A 173 -4.17 -7.66 15.71
N VAL A 174 -3.21 -8.39 15.12
CA VAL A 174 -2.54 -9.53 15.78
C VAL A 174 -1.05 -9.30 15.90
N LEU A 175 -0.34 -9.02 14.80
CA LEU A 175 1.13 -8.96 14.84
C LEU A 175 1.65 -7.67 15.46
N ASP A 176 1.08 -6.51 15.10
CA ASP A 176 1.53 -5.21 15.58
C ASP A 176 1.46 -5.08 17.11
N PRO A 177 0.35 -5.48 17.78
CA PRO A 177 0.28 -5.42 19.24
C PRO A 177 1.27 -6.35 19.95
N VAL A 178 1.65 -7.46 19.31
CA VAL A 178 2.53 -8.47 19.92
C VAL A 178 4.00 -8.10 19.70
N TRP A 179 4.36 -7.61 18.51
CA TRP A 179 5.76 -7.36 18.13
C TRP A 179 6.19 -5.90 18.35
N PHE A 180 5.24 -4.96 18.32
CA PHE A 180 5.50 -3.52 18.47
C PHE A 180 4.59 -2.88 19.54
N PRO A 181 4.62 -3.39 20.79
CA PRO A 181 3.82 -2.84 21.87
C PRO A 181 4.17 -1.36 22.10
N GLY A 182 3.18 -0.47 21.98
CA GLY A 182 3.34 0.98 22.15
C GLY A 182 3.58 1.79 20.87
N VAL A 183 3.82 1.14 19.72
CA VAL A 183 3.93 1.79 18.40
C VAL A 183 2.72 1.44 17.52
N GLY A 184 2.28 0.18 17.57
CA GLY A 184 1.22 -0.36 16.73
C GLY A 184 -0.22 -0.20 17.22
N GLY A 185 -0.41 0.37 18.41
CA GLY A 185 -1.75 0.58 18.97
C GLY A 185 -2.48 1.75 18.31
N PHE A 186 -3.76 1.57 17.97
CA PHE A 186 -4.71 2.68 18.12
C PHE A 186 -4.60 3.11 19.58
N ALA A 187 -4.15 4.34 19.85
CA ALA A 187 -4.22 4.91 21.18
C ALA A 187 -5.65 4.66 21.70
N ARG A 188 -5.75 3.90 22.80
CA ARG A 188 -7.00 3.83 23.56
C ARG A 188 -7.24 5.16 24.24
#